data_AF-A0A6P3ZU92-F1
#
_entry.id   AF-A0A6P3ZU92-F1
#
_cell.length_a   1.000
_cell.length_b   1.000
_cell.length_c   1.000
_cell.angle_alpha   90.00
_cell.angle_beta   90.00
_cell.angle_gamma   90.00
#
_symmetry.space_group_name_H-M   'P 1'
#
loop_
_entity.id
_entity.type
_entity.pdbx_description
1 polymer ?
#
loop_
_entity_poly.entity_id
_entity_poly.type
_entity_poly.pdbx_seq_one_letter_code
_entity_poly.pdbx_strand_id
1 'polypeptide(L)'
;MASWNSSPLEISYKVLGWIAFAFWAACFYPQVILNFRRKSVVGLNFDFVVLNLTKHSSYLIYNATLYFSSSVQNQYFQKYGYGEMIPVALNDVAFSVHAVLLTAITLFQIAIYERGGQTVSKISILIVAAVWLTVGICFFIALPNHSWLWLISIFNTIQAFITLIKYTPQAVLNFMRKSTDGFSIGYVLFDFSGGVTNYAQMVVQSIDQDSWVNFYGNIGKTLITLITIFFDLIFLCQRFLLYPANGGLIFPKSSKENIEDPKSSKESIEPLIE
;
A
#
# COMPACT_ATOMS: atom_id res chain seq x y z
N MET A 1 -13.88 -30.59 0.72
CA MET A 1 -13.40 -29.24 1.09
C MET A 1 -13.62 -29.08 2.57
N ALA A 2 -12.69 -28.45 3.28
CA ALA A 2 -12.87 -28.13 4.68
C ALA A 2 -14.03 -27.16 4.90
N SER A 3 -14.71 -27.32 6.03
CA SER A 3 -15.71 -26.39 6.58
C SER A 3 -15.20 -25.83 7.92
N TRP A 4 -15.74 -24.70 8.35
CA TRP A 4 -15.37 -24.12 9.64
C TRP A 4 -15.78 -25.04 10.79
N ASN A 5 -14.87 -25.26 11.72
CA ASN A 5 -15.10 -26.05 12.94
C ASN A 5 -15.82 -25.21 14.01
N SER A 6 -15.64 -23.89 14.00
CA SER A 6 -16.17 -22.95 14.98
C SER A 6 -16.80 -21.72 14.29
N SER A 7 -18.13 -21.60 14.34
CA SER A 7 -18.84 -20.43 13.79
C SER A 7 -18.40 -19.08 14.39
N PRO A 8 -18.04 -18.98 15.69
CA PRO A 8 -17.38 -17.78 16.22
C PRO A 8 -16.05 -17.41 15.54
N LEU A 9 -15.23 -18.40 15.15
CA LEU A 9 -13.99 -18.16 14.40
C LEU A 9 -14.29 -17.76 12.95
N GLU A 10 -15.28 -18.39 12.30
CA GLU A 10 -15.74 -18.00 10.97
C GLU A 10 -16.23 -16.54 10.91
N ILE A 11 -17.02 -16.12 11.90
CA ILE A 11 -17.51 -14.74 12.02
C ILE A 11 -16.33 -13.79 12.27
N SER A 12 -15.43 -14.14 13.20
CA SER A 12 -14.23 -13.35 13.50
C SER A 12 -13.34 -13.15 12.28
N TYR A 13 -13.10 -14.21 11.51
CA TYR A 13 -12.35 -14.19 10.25
C TYR A 13 -12.95 -13.21 9.23
N LYS A 14 -14.27 -13.27 9.01
CA LYS A 14 -15.00 -12.39 8.09
C LYS A 14 -14.93 -10.93 8.54
N VAL A 15 -15.13 -10.67 9.84
CA VAL A 15 -15.08 -9.32 10.43
C VAL A 15 -13.68 -8.72 10.31
N LEU A 16 -12.63 -9.46 10.70
CA LEU A 16 -11.24 -9.04 10.57
C LEU A 16 -10.87 -8.74 9.10
N GLY A 17 -11.26 -9.62 8.18
CA GLY A 17 -11.02 -9.42 6.75
C GLY A 17 -11.64 -8.14 6.18
N TRP A 18 -12.88 -7.80 6.58
CA TRP A 18 -13.53 -6.57 6.13
C TRP A 18 -13.00 -5.30 6.82
N ILE A 19 -12.55 -5.39 8.08
CA ILE A 19 -11.86 -4.28 8.76
C ILE A 19 -10.49 -4.01 8.09
N ALA A 20 -9.74 -5.07 7.74
CA ALA A 20 -8.48 -4.94 7.00
C ALA A 20 -8.69 -4.30 5.62
N PHE A 21 -9.72 -4.74 4.88
CA PHE A 21 -10.16 -4.09 3.64
C PHE A 21 -10.44 -2.60 3.85
N ALA A 22 -11.20 -2.23 4.89
CA ALA A 22 -11.61 -0.85 5.12
C ALA A 22 -10.42 0.08 5.43
N PHE A 23 -9.49 -0.35 6.29
CA PHE A 23 -8.29 0.43 6.60
C PHE A 23 -7.40 0.62 5.36
N TRP A 24 -7.09 -0.45 4.62
CA TRP A 24 -6.24 -0.34 3.44
C TRP A 24 -6.92 0.38 2.26
N ALA A 25 -8.24 0.28 2.09
CA ALA A 25 -8.98 1.02 1.07
C ALA A 25 -8.95 2.55 1.36
N ALA A 26 -9.11 2.95 2.63
CA ALA A 26 -9.09 4.35 3.03
C ALA A 26 -7.80 5.09 2.60
N CYS A 27 -6.66 4.40 2.58
CA CYS A 27 -5.36 4.95 2.17
C CYS A 27 -5.31 5.48 0.72
N PHE A 28 -6.15 4.99 -0.21
CA PHE A 28 -6.11 5.39 -1.62
C PHE A 28 -6.81 6.72 -1.90
N TYR A 29 -7.89 7.01 -1.16
CA TYR A 29 -8.76 8.16 -1.44
C TYR A 29 -8.09 9.53 -1.32
N PRO A 30 -7.24 9.83 -0.30
CA PRO A 30 -6.62 11.15 -0.15
C PRO A 30 -5.87 11.63 -1.39
N GLN A 31 -5.10 10.75 -2.04
CA GLN A 31 -4.32 11.12 -3.24
C GLN A 31 -5.24 11.37 -4.45
N VAL A 32 -6.23 10.50 -4.68
CA VAL A 32 -7.17 10.64 -5.80
C VAL A 32 -8.01 11.91 -5.67
N ILE A 33 -8.45 12.23 -4.45
CA ILE A 33 -9.18 13.48 -4.14
C ILE A 33 -8.27 14.70 -4.28
N LEU A 34 -7.03 14.64 -3.79
CA LEU A 34 -6.07 15.75 -3.88
C LEU A 34 -5.73 16.09 -5.35
N ASN A 35 -5.44 15.08 -6.16
CA ASN A 35 -5.23 15.21 -7.61
C ASN A 35 -6.45 15.86 -8.28
N PHE A 36 -7.67 15.34 -7.98
CA PHE A 36 -8.91 15.86 -8.55
C PHE A 36 -9.20 17.32 -8.13
N ARG A 37 -8.89 17.70 -6.90
CA ARG A 37 -9.07 19.08 -6.41
C ARG A 37 -8.04 20.06 -7.01
N ARG A 38 -6.77 19.65 -7.12
CA ARG A 38 -5.68 20.49 -7.66
C ARG A 38 -5.64 20.57 -9.18
N LYS A 39 -6.28 19.62 -9.90
CA LYS A 39 -6.08 19.39 -11.35
C LYS A 39 -4.59 19.25 -11.74
N SER A 40 -3.79 18.78 -10.78
CA SER A 40 -2.35 18.66 -10.87
C SER A 40 -1.89 17.45 -10.06
N VAL A 41 -0.97 16.69 -10.63
CA VAL A 41 -0.25 15.59 -9.99
C VAL A 41 1.17 15.98 -9.57
N VAL A 42 1.54 17.28 -9.67
CA VAL A 42 2.87 17.77 -9.24
C VAL A 42 3.08 17.47 -7.74
N GLY A 43 4.16 16.73 -7.46
CA GLY A 43 4.51 16.17 -6.14
C GLY A 43 4.24 14.67 -5.99
N LEU A 44 3.45 14.05 -6.87
CA LEU A 44 3.18 12.60 -6.85
C LEU A 44 4.33 11.83 -7.50
N ASN A 45 4.90 10.84 -6.82
CA ASN A 45 5.92 9.96 -7.39
C ASN A 45 5.27 8.97 -8.39
N PHE A 46 5.60 9.06 -9.67
CA PHE A 46 5.00 8.22 -10.71
C PHE A 46 5.50 6.77 -10.67
N ASP A 47 6.76 6.55 -10.29
CA ASP A 47 7.33 5.19 -10.12
C ASP A 47 6.54 4.42 -9.06
N PHE A 48 6.21 5.07 -7.94
CA PHE A 48 5.38 4.50 -6.87
C PHE A 48 4.01 4.05 -7.39
N VAL A 49 3.36 4.82 -8.26
CA VAL A 49 2.04 4.46 -8.82
C VAL A 49 2.16 3.31 -9.82
N VAL A 50 3.17 3.32 -10.70
CA VAL A 50 3.38 2.25 -11.71
C VAL A 50 3.82 0.93 -11.07
N LEU A 51 4.66 0.97 -10.03
CA LEU A 51 5.01 -0.19 -9.21
C LEU A 51 3.80 -0.71 -8.42
N ASN A 52 2.99 0.17 -7.82
CA ASN A 52 1.75 -0.24 -7.15
C ASN A 52 0.77 -0.91 -8.14
N LEU A 53 0.66 -0.45 -9.40
CA LEU A 53 -0.20 -1.13 -10.38
C LEU A 53 0.28 -2.59 -10.58
N THR A 54 1.59 -2.78 -10.74
CA THR A 54 2.15 -4.13 -10.90
C THR A 54 1.95 -4.99 -9.64
N LYS A 55 2.11 -4.43 -8.43
CA LYS A 55 1.77 -5.11 -7.17
C LYS A 55 0.29 -5.52 -7.13
N HIS A 56 -0.63 -4.57 -7.30
CA HIS A 56 -2.05 -4.79 -7.08
C HIS A 56 -2.68 -5.67 -8.16
N SER A 57 -2.25 -5.54 -9.43
CA SER A 57 -2.65 -6.48 -10.48
C SER A 57 -2.16 -7.89 -10.21
N SER A 58 -0.93 -8.06 -9.69
CA SER A 58 -0.42 -9.38 -9.29
C SER A 58 -1.21 -9.98 -8.13
N TYR A 59 -1.57 -9.16 -7.12
CA TYR A 59 -2.41 -9.62 -6.01
C TYR A 59 -3.80 -10.03 -6.49
N LEU A 60 -4.39 -9.24 -7.40
CA LEU A 60 -5.70 -9.50 -7.97
C LEU A 60 -5.71 -10.80 -8.79
N ILE A 61 -4.71 -11.02 -9.64
CA ILE A 61 -4.58 -12.25 -10.43
C ILE A 61 -4.50 -13.47 -9.50
N TYR A 62 -3.64 -13.45 -8.48
CA TYR A 62 -3.55 -14.55 -7.52
C TYR A 62 -4.88 -14.77 -6.76
N ASN A 63 -5.45 -13.71 -6.16
CA ASN A 63 -6.66 -13.82 -5.35
C ASN A 63 -7.86 -14.29 -6.18
N ALA A 64 -8.15 -13.63 -7.31
CA ALA A 64 -9.30 -13.96 -8.13
C ALA A 64 -9.16 -15.36 -8.75
N THR A 65 -7.98 -15.74 -9.25
CA THR A 65 -7.80 -17.08 -9.82
C THR A 65 -7.90 -18.18 -8.75
N LEU A 66 -7.32 -18.01 -7.55
CA LEU A 66 -7.43 -19.01 -6.49
C LEU A 66 -8.83 -19.06 -5.84
N TYR A 67 -9.56 -17.95 -5.81
CA TYR A 67 -10.91 -17.86 -5.25
C TYR A 67 -12.00 -18.37 -6.21
N PHE A 68 -11.86 -18.18 -7.53
CA PHE A 68 -12.88 -18.56 -8.51
C PHE A 68 -12.55 -19.80 -9.36
N SER A 69 -11.28 -20.17 -9.57
CA SER A 69 -10.95 -21.27 -10.49
C SER A 69 -10.87 -22.62 -9.77
N SER A 70 -11.90 -23.44 -9.94
CA SER A 70 -11.96 -24.81 -9.39
C SER A 70 -10.79 -25.70 -9.85
N SER A 71 -10.21 -25.45 -11.03
CA SER A 71 -8.99 -26.14 -11.50
C SER A 71 -7.78 -25.83 -10.61
N VAL A 72 -7.61 -24.57 -10.20
CA VAL A 72 -6.49 -24.12 -9.36
C VAL A 72 -6.73 -24.49 -7.90
N GLN A 73 -7.99 -24.46 -7.45
CA GLN A 73 -8.38 -24.97 -6.13
C GLN A 73 -8.11 -26.48 -6.01
N ASN A 74 -8.42 -27.28 -7.04
CA ASN A 74 -8.07 -28.69 -7.03
C ASN A 74 -6.55 -28.91 -6.99
N GLN A 75 -5.76 -28.14 -7.74
CA GLN A 75 -4.28 -28.19 -7.63
C GLN A 75 -3.79 -27.79 -6.23
N TYR A 76 -4.47 -26.84 -5.57
CA TYR A 76 -4.17 -26.45 -4.19
C TYR A 76 -4.43 -27.62 -3.23
N PHE A 77 -5.59 -28.25 -3.30
CA PHE A 77 -5.92 -29.41 -2.48
C PHE A 77 -5.05 -30.64 -2.77
N GLN A 78 -4.60 -30.83 -4.02
CA GLN A 78 -3.61 -31.86 -4.38
C GLN A 78 -2.22 -31.60 -3.77
N LYS A 79 -1.84 -30.32 -3.58
CA LYS A 79 -0.53 -29.94 -3.03
C LYS A 79 -0.51 -29.90 -1.50
N TYR A 80 -1.60 -29.45 -0.88
CA TYR A 80 -1.65 -29.15 0.57
C TYR A 80 -2.64 -30.03 1.35
N GLY A 81 -3.57 -30.72 0.68
CA GLY A 81 -4.56 -31.60 1.30
C GLY A 81 -6.01 -31.18 1.02
N TYR A 82 -6.91 -32.16 0.86
CA TYR A 82 -8.36 -31.91 0.66
C TYR A 82 -9.12 -31.54 1.95
N GLY A 83 -8.47 -31.70 3.11
CA GLY A 83 -8.92 -31.24 4.43
C GLY A 83 -8.50 -29.81 4.76
N GLU A 84 -7.90 -29.09 3.81
CA GLU A 84 -7.50 -27.70 3.96
C GLU A 84 -8.53 -26.74 3.35
N MET A 85 -8.58 -25.49 3.85
CA MET A 85 -9.31 -24.39 3.23
C MET A 85 -8.45 -23.65 2.19
N ILE A 86 -9.12 -22.94 1.29
CA ILE A 86 -8.45 -21.99 0.38
C ILE A 86 -8.01 -20.75 1.17
N PRO A 87 -6.73 -20.32 1.12
CA PRO A 87 -6.16 -19.26 1.95
C PRO A 87 -6.40 -17.85 1.37
N VAL A 88 -7.55 -17.65 0.73
CA VAL A 88 -7.98 -16.40 0.09
C VAL A 88 -9.46 -16.20 0.36
N ALA A 89 -9.81 -15.05 0.93
CA ALA A 89 -11.18 -14.69 1.25
C ALA A 89 -11.74 -13.66 0.26
N LEU A 90 -13.07 -13.48 0.29
CA LEU A 90 -13.75 -12.49 -0.56
C LEU A 90 -13.24 -11.05 -0.31
N ASN A 91 -12.81 -10.73 0.91
CA ASN A 91 -12.20 -9.43 1.22
C ASN A 91 -10.82 -9.23 0.57
N ASP A 92 -10.04 -10.29 0.33
CA ASP A 92 -8.77 -10.20 -0.40
C ASP A 92 -9.02 -9.89 -1.89
N VAL A 93 -10.03 -10.53 -2.48
CA VAL A 93 -10.49 -10.26 -3.85
C VAL A 93 -11.03 -8.82 -3.95
N ALA A 94 -11.94 -8.42 -3.05
CA ALA A 94 -12.51 -7.08 -3.04
C ALA A 94 -11.43 -5.99 -2.86
N PHE A 95 -10.47 -6.20 -1.96
CA PHE A 95 -9.35 -5.28 -1.75
C PHE A 95 -8.48 -5.16 -3.00
N SER A 96 -8.08 -6.29 -3.59
CA SER A 96 -7.20 -6.28 -4.76
C SER A 96 -7.87 -5.67 -6.01
N VAL A 97 -9.18 -5.90 -6.23
CA VAL A 97 -9.97 -5.17 -7.24
C VAL A 97 -9.96 -3.66 -6.95
N HIS A 98 -10.28 -3.28 -5.71
CA HIS A 98 -10.34 -1.86 -5.31
C HIS A 98 -8.99 -1.14 -5.50
N ALA A 99 -7.89 -1.76 -5.06
CA ALA A 99 -6.56 -1.21 -5.18
C ALA A 99 -6.11 -1.05 -6.65
N VAL A 100 -6.45 -2.00 -7.53
CA VAL A 100 -6.22 -1.86 -8.98
C VAL A 100 -7.01 -0.69 -9.56
N LEU A 101 -8.31 -0.59 -9.25
CA LEU A 101 -9.18 0.49 -9.75
C LEU A 101 -8.69 1.87 -9.31
N LEU A 102 -8.39 2.07 -8.02
CA LEU A 102 -7.91 3.35 -7.50
C LEU A 102 -6.51 3.71 -8.03
N THR A 103 -5.65 2.71 -8.27
CA THR A 103 -4.35 2.94 -8.93
C THR A 103 -4.52 3.31 -10.41
N ALA A 104 -5.45 2.66 -11.13
CA ALA A 104 -5.77 2.99 -12.52
C ALA A 104 -6.37 4.40 -12.66
N ILE A 105 -7.26 4.82 -11.74
CA ILE A 105 -7.76 6.20 -11.64
C ILE A 105 -6.60 7.17 -11.40
N THR A 106 -5.64 6.83 -10.54
CA THR A 106 -4.45 7.66 -10.29
C THR A 106 -3.57 7.79 -11.54
N LEU A 107 -3.38 6.71 -12.31
CA LEU A 107 -2.64 6.74 -13.58
C LEU A 107 -3.37 7.56 -14.66
N PHE A 108 -4.70 7.45 -14.73
CA PHE A 108 -5.52 8.30 -15.60
C PHE A 108 -5.34 9.78 -15.25
N GLN A 109 -5.38 10.14 -13.96
CA GLN A 109 -5.08 11.49 -13.49
C GLN A 109 -3.67 11.96 -13.89
N ILE A 110 -2.65 11.10 -13.82
CA ILE A 110 -1.28 11.41 -14.29
C ILE A 110 -1.23 11.66 -15.81
N ALA A 111 -2.13 11.06 -16.59
CA ALA A 111 -2.22 11.27 -18.03
C ALA A 111 -2.95 12.56 -18.44
N ILE A 112 -3.88 13.07 -17.61
CA ILE A 112 -4.75 14.22 -17.96
C ILE A 112 -4.50 15.52 -17.19
N TYR A 113 -3.71 15.50 -16.12
CA TYR A 113 -3.49 16.66 -15.23
C TYR A 113 -2.05 17.22 -15.30
N GLU A 114 -1.89 18.46 -14.83
CA GLU A 114 -0.62 19.16 -14.74
C GLU A 114 0.42 18.33 -13.98
N ARG A 115 1.51 17.97 -14.68
CA ARG A 115 2.60 17.10 -14.19
C ARG A 115 3.97 17.78 -14.19
N GLY A 116 4.10 18.98 -14.75
CA GLY A 116 5.38 19.63 -14.99
C GLY A 116 6.38 18.68 -15.68
N GLY A 117 7.66 18.79 -15.29
CA GLY A 117 8.74 17.95 -15.81
C GLY A 117 8.76 16.49 -15.29
N GLN A 118 7.79 16.05 -14.49
CA GLN A 118 7.82 14.71 -13.91
C GLN A 118 7.62 13.60 -14.96
N THR A 119 8.35 12.50 -14.79
CA THR A 119 8.38 11.30 -15.65
C THR A 119 8.57 10.06 -14.78
N VAL A 120 8.27 8.88 -15.34
CA VAL A 120 8.62 7.58 -14.72
C VAL A 120 10.10 7.30 -14.98
N SER A 121 10.86 6.87 -13.97
CA SER A 121 12.29 6.60 -14.11
C SER A 121 12.56 5.38 -14.98
N LYS A 122 13.71 5.40 -15.69
CA LYS A 122 14.19 4.25 -16.47
C LYS A 122 14.36 2.99 -15.60
N ILE A 123 14.66 3.15 -14.31
CA ILE A 123 14.79 2.04 -13.35
C ILE A 123 13.41 1.42 -13.06
N SER A 124 12.39 2.23 -12.78
CA SER A 124 11.03 1.73 -12.56
C SER A 124 10.46 1.06 -13.83
N ILE A 125 10.74 1.61 -15.02
CA ILE A 125 10.36 0.99 -16.30
C ILE A 125 11.06 -0.36 -16.47
N LEU A 126 12.37 -0.45 -16.19
CA LEU A 126 13.14 -1.69 -16.30
C LEU A 126 12.65 -2.77 -15.32
N ILE A 127 12.36 -2.41 -14.07
CA ILE A 127 11.80 -3.34 -13.07
C ILE A 127 10.47 -3.91 -13.56
N VAL A 128 9.57 -3.05 -14.03
CA VAL A 128 8.24 -3.48 -14.50
C VAL A 128 8.33 -4.32 -15.77
N ALA A 129 9.18 -3.93 -16.72
CA ALA A 129 9.43 -4.73 -17.93
C ALA A 129 10.01 -6.11 -17.60
N ALA A 130 10.98 -6.20 -16.69
CA ALA A 130 11.56 -7.47 -16.25
C ALA A 130 10.54 -8.37 -15.53
N VAL A 131 9.69 -7.80 -14.66
CA VAL A 131 8.62 -8.54 -13.98
C VAL A 131 7.60 -9.11 -14.97
N TRP A 132 7.08 -8.31 -15.89
CA TRP A 132 6.08 -8.79 -16.86
C TRP A 132 6.66 -9.72 -17.93
N LEU A 133 7.94 -9.54 -18.31
CA LEU A 133 8.66 -10.51 -19.15
C LEU A 133 8.82 -11.86 -18.44
N THR A 134 9.19 -11.85 -17.16
CA THR A 134 9.29 -13.07 -16.34
C THR A 134 7.93 -13.77 -16.23
N VAL A 135 6.84 -13.02 -16.00
CA VAL A 135 5.47 -13.55 -16.01
C VAL A 135 5.11 -14.20 -17.35
N GLY A 136 5.47 -13.57 -18.48
CA GLY A 136 5.24 -14.13 -19.82
C GLY A 136 5.99 -15.44 -20.04
N ILE A 137 7.25 -15.52 -19.62
CA ILE A 137 8.06 -16.75 -19.68
C ILE A 137 7.44 -17.84 -18.78
N CYS A 138 7.07 -17.51 -17.54
CA CYS A 138 6.39 -18.44 -16.63
C CYS A 138 5.05 -18.95 -17.18
N PHE A 139 4.28 -18.12 -17.89
CA PHE A 139 3.04 -18.55 -18.54
C PHE A 139 3.30 -19.66 -19.58
N PHE A 140 4.28 -19.47 -20.47
CA PHE A 140 4.63 -20.49 -21.47
C PHE A 140 5.26 -21.76 -20.85
N ILE A 141 5.92 -21.67 -19.70
CA ILE A 141 6.39 -22.83 -18.93
C ILE A 141 5.22 -23.59 -18.28
N ALA A 142 4.22 -22.88 -17.75
CA ALA A 142 3.07 -23.48 -17.08
C ALA A 142 2.07 -24.12 -18.05
N LEU A 143 1.97 -23.60 -19.27
CA LEU A 143 0.94 -23.96 -20.26
C LEU A 143 0.89 -25.45 -20.63
N PRO A 144 2.01 -26.15 -20.97
CA PRO A 144 1.95 -27.56 -21.42
C PRO A 144 1.55 -28.54 -20.31
N ASN A 145 1.88 -28.21 -19.06
CA ASN A 145 1.61 -29.03 -17.88
C ASN A 145 0.43 -28.50 -17.05
N HIS A 146 -0.34 -27.55 -17.58
CA HIS A 146 -1.44 -26.84 -16.91
C HIS A 146 -1.11 -26.41 -15.46
N SER A 147 0.13 -25.97 -15.20
CA SER A 147 0.67 -25.74 -13.84
C SER A 147 0.22 -24.40 -13.24
N TRP A 148 -1.09 -24.18 -13.23
CA TRP A 148 -1.74 -22.91 -12.90
C TRP A 148 -1.48 -22.45 -11.46
N LEU A 149 -1.49 -23.34 -10.47
CA LEU A 149 -1.18 -22.98 -9.07
C LEU A 149 0.24 -22.44 -8.92
N TRP A 150 1.21 -23.06 -9.60
CA TRP A 150 2.60 -22.60 -9.63
C TRP A 150 2.68 -21.22 -10.30
N LEU A 151 2.02 -21.04 -11.44
CA LEU A 151 1.99 -19.75 -12.14
C LEU A 151 1.43 -18.62 -11.25
N ILE A 152 0.30 -18.83 -10.56
CA ILE A 152 -0.24 -17.79 -9.67
C ILE A 152 0.62 -17.55 -8.43
N SER A 153 1.40 -18.54 -7.98
CA SER A 153 2.39 -18.36 -6.92
C SER A 153 3.53 -17.40 -7.30
N ILE A 154 3.85 -17.27 -8.61
CA ILE A 154 4.78 -16.24 -9.09
C ILE A 154 4.20 -14.84 -8.87
N PHE A 155 2.94 -14.60 -9.25
CA PHE A 155 2.24 -13.33 -8.96
C PHE A 155 2.14 -13.04 -7.46
N ASN A 156 1.86 -14.07 -6.65
CA ASN A 156 1.84 -13.99 -5.18
C ASN A 156 3.19 -13.57 -4.59
N THR A 157 4.30 -13.94 -5.24
CA THR A 157 5.67 -13.56 -4.83
C THR A 157 6.03 -12.15 -5.31
N ILE A 158 5.69 -11.78 -6.55
CA ILE A 158 5.94 -10.45 -7.15
C ILE A 158 5.40 -9.32 -6.26
N GLN A 159 4.18 -9.47 -5.74
CA GLN A 159 3.56 -8.45 -4.90
C GLN A 159 4.33 -8.20 -3.58
N ALA A 160 4.94 -9.24 -2.98
CA ALA A 160 5.72 -9.10 -1.76
C ALA A 160 7.07 -8.43 -2.05
N PHE A 161 7.74 -8.83 -3.13
CA PHE A 161 9.00 -8.23 -3.57
C PHE A 161 8.87 -6.72 -3.89
N ILE A 162 7.82 -6.33 -4.62
CA ILE A 162 7.53 -4.91 -4.90
C ILE A 162 7.23 -4.14 -3.61
N THR A 163 6.58 -4.78 -2.62
CA THR A 163 6.31 -4.15 -1.31
C THR A 163 7.60 -3.81 -0.57
N LEU A 164 8.56 -4.74 -0.54
CA LEU A 164 9.89 -4.53 0.06
C LEU A 164 10.68 -3.41 -0.64
N ILE A 165 10.68 -3.39 -1.99
CA ILE A 165 11.28 -2.32 -2.79
C ILE A 165 10.64 -0.95 -2.51
N LYS A 166 9.33 -0.91 -2.21
CA LYS A 166 8.59 0.34 -2.04
C LYS A 166 8.86 1.03 -0.70
N TYR A 167 8.91 0.29 0.40
CA TYR A 167 9.10 0.90 1.73
C TYR A 167 10.57 1.23 2.06
N THR A 168 11.53 0.43 1.56
CA THR A 168 12.95 0.57 1.89
C THR A 168 13.52 1.97 1.59
N PRO A 169 13.28 2.59 0.40
CA PRO A 169 13.77 3.94 0.11
C PRO A 169 13.19 5.01 1.03
N GLN A 170 11.94 4.88 1.47
CA GLN A 170 11.32 5.84 2.39
C GLN A 170 11.93 5.75 3.79
N ALA A 171 12.18 4.54 4.29
CA ALA A 171 12.82 4.34 5.59
C ALA A 171 14.25 4.91 5.61
N VAL A 172 15.01 4.70 4.52
CA VAL A 172 16.33 5.29 4.32
C VAL A 172 16.25 6.82 4.18
N LEU A 173 15.31 7.35 3.41
CA LEU A 173 15.15 8.80 3.20
C LEU A 173 14.83 9.55 4.50
N ASN A 174 13.91 9.01 5.32
CA ASN A 174 13.61 9.55 6.65
C ASN A 174 14.86 9.55 7.54
N PHE A 175 15.62 8.43 7.54
CA PHE A 175 16.88 8.33 8.30
C PHE A 175 17.96 9.28 7.79
N MET A 176 18.06 9.54 6.49
CA MET A 176 19.02 10.51 5.92
C MET A 176 18.63 11.94 6.26
N ARG A 177 17.34 12.28 6.20
CA ARG A 177 16.82 13.64 6.48
C ARG A 177 16.72 13.99 7.96
N LYS A 178 16.70 12.99 8.86
CA LYS A 178 16.37 13.15 10.29
C LYS A 178 15.04 13.86 10.53
N SER A 179 14.09 13.68 9.60
CA SER A 179 12.75 14.24 9.61
C SER A 179 11.80 13.29 8.89
N THR A 180 10.53 13.33 9.28
CA THR A 180 9.40 12.59 8.67
C THR A 180 8.42 13.53 7.98
N ASP A 181 8.78 14.80 7.77
CA ASP A 181 7.84 15.82 7.29
C ASP A 181 7.61 15.68 5.77
N GLY A 182 6.35 15.85 5.38
CA GLY A 182 5.85 15.46 4.06
C GLY A 182 5.46 13.97 3.94
N PHE A 183 5.75 13.13 4.93
CA PHE A 183 5.28 11.74 4.97
C PHE A 183 4.01 11.59 5.81
N SER A 184 2.98 10.93 5.27
CA SER A 184 1.66 10.87 5.90
C SER A 184 1.59 9.80 6.99
N ILE A 185 1.69 10.23 8.25
CA ILE A 185 1.58 9.34 9.42
C ILE A 185 0.16 8.74 9.55
N GLY A 186 -0.87 9.43 9.06
CA GLY A 186 -2.22 8.88 8.96
C GLY A 186 -2.30 7.68 7.99
N TYR A 187 -1.55 7.72 6.87
CA TYR A 187 -1.41 6.56 5.98
C TYR A 187 -0.74 5.39 6.73
N VAL A 188 0.37 5.64 7.44
CA VAL A 188 1.12 4.61 8.19
C VAL A 188 0.23 3.92 9.24
N LEU A 189 -0.55 4.68 9.99
CA LEU A 189 -1.46 4.12 11.00
C LEU A 189 -2.55 3.23 10.38
N PHE A 190 -3.07 3.56 9.20
CA PHE A 190 -4.02 2.72 8.47
C PHE A 190 -3.36 1.51 7.77
N ASP A 191 -2.17 1.66 7.19
CA ASP A 191 -1.42 0.55 6.57
C ASP A 191 -1.03 -0.50 7.63
N PHE A 192 -0.57 -0.05 8.80
CA PHE A 192 -0.31 -0.88 9.98
C PHE A 192 -1.57 -1.57 10.50
N SER A 193 -2.66 -0.82 10.69
CA SER A 193 -3.92 -1.38 11.23
C SER A 193 -4.53 -2.41 10.26
N GLY A 194 -4.46 -2.15 8.95
CA GLY A 194 -4.83 -3.13 7.92
C GLY A 194 -3.94 -4.37 7.97
N GLY A 195 -2.62 -4.19 8.07
CA GLY A 195 -1.64 -5.27 8.18
C GLY A 195 -1.85 -6.18 9.39
N VAL A 196 -1.98 -5.61 10.59
CA VAL A 196 -2.24 -6.35 11.84
C VAL A 196 -3.58 -7.09 11.76
N THR A 197 -4.64 -6.44 11.28
CA THR A 197 -5.97 -7.07 11.19
C THR A 197 -5.98 -8.20 10.16
N ASN A 198 -5.28 -8.03 9.03
CA ASN A 198 -5.16 -9.06 7.99
C ASN A 198 -4.30 -10.26 8.45
N TYR A 199 -3.26 -10.01 9.26
CA TYR A 199 -2.50 -11.09 9.90
C TYR A 199 -3.36 -11.83 10.94
N ALA A 200 -4.14 -11.11 11.75
CA ALA A 200 -5.08 -11.70 12.70
C ALA A 200 -6.17 -12.55 11.99
N GLN A 201 -6.65 -12.12 10.81
CA GLN A 201 -7.52 -12.95 9.96
C GLN A 201 -6.86 -14.30 9.65
N MET A 202 -5.57 -14.31 9.29
CA MET A 202 -4.86 -15.56 8.97
C MET A 202 -4.66 -16.45 10.21
N VAL A 203 -4.35 -15.85 11.37
CA VAL A 203 -4.25 -16.56 12.66
C VAL A 203 -5.57 -17.25 13.01
N VAL A 204 -6.72 -16.56 12.89
CA VAL A 204 -8.04 -17.13 13.23
C VAL A 204 -8.37 -18.36 12.39
N GLN A 205 -8.08 -18.35 11.09
CA GLN A 205 -8.26 -19.53 10.23
C GLN A 205 -7.32 -20.68 10.62
N SER A 206 -6.05 -20.40 10.92
CA SER A 206 -5.11 -21.44 11.36
C SER A 206 -5.47 -22.06 12.72
N ILE A 207 -6.11 -21.30 13.61
CA ILE A 207 -6.66 -21.83 14.88
C ILE A 207 -7.88 -22.73 14.61
N ASP A 208 -8.79 -22.34 13.71
CA ASP A 208 -9.97 -23.17 13.38
C ASP A 208 -9.59 -24.49 12.70
N GLN A 209 -8.55 -24.47 11.86
CA GLN A 209 -8.08 -25.62 11.10
C GLN A 209 -7.04 -26.50 11.83
N ASP A 210 -6.50 -26.06 12.98
CA ASP A 210 -5.28 -26.61 13.61
C ASP A 210 -4.10 -26.78 12.61
N SER A 211 -3.98 -25.84 11.66
CA SER A 211 -3.06 -25.97 10.53
C SER A 211 -2.41 -24.65 10.10
N TRP A 212 -1.10 -24.71 9.86
CA TRP A 212 -0.29 -23.60 9.37
C TRP A 212 -0.32 -23.46 7.84
N VAL A 213 -1.01 -24.35 7.11
CA VAL A 213 -1.13 -24.33 5.65
C VAL A 213 -1.62 -22.98 5.13
N ASN A 214 -2.49 -22.27 5.85
CA ASN A 214 -2.93 -20.93 5.48
C ASN A 214 -1.76 -19.95 5.23
N PHE A 215 -0.74 -19.97 6.11
CA PHE A 215 0.39 -19.04 6.06
C PHE A 215 1.36 -19.33 4.91
N TYR A 216 1.62 -20.59 4.57
CA TYR A 216 2.57 -20.95 3.51
C TYR A 216 1.90 -21.34 2.17
N GLY A 217 0.61 -21.62 2.17
CA GLY A 217 -0.25 -21.72 0.98
C GLY A 217 -0.54 -20.35 0.35
N ASN A 218 -0.54 -19.28 1.16
CA ASN A 218 -0.55 -17.88 0.71
C ASN A 218 0.62 -17.08 1.29
N ILE A 219 1.84 -17.55 1.00
CA ILE A 219 3.09 -16.95 1.51
C ILE A 219 3.22 -15.46 1.17
N GLY A 220 2.65 -15.00 0.06
CA GLY A 220 2.61 -13.58 -0.32
C GLY A 220 1.74 -12.71 0.58
N LYS A 221 0.59 -13.19 1.06
CA LYS A 221 -0.25 -12.48 2.06
C LYS A 221 0.45 -12.42 3.41
N THR A 222 1.10 -13.51 3.82
CA THR A 222 1.97 -13.57 5.01
C THR A 222 3.15 -12.60 4.91
N LEU A 223 3.90 -12.62 3.81
CA LEU A 223 5.05 -11.73 3.62
C LEU A 223 4.63 -10.26 3.52
N ILE A 224 3.54 -9.93 2.83
CA ILE A 224 3.07 -8.53 2.77
C ILE A 224 2.66 -8.01 4.14
N THR A 225 1.88 -8.79 4.90
CA THR A 225 1.46 -8.35 6.24
C THR A 225 2.66 -8.15 7.17
N LEU A 226 3.60 -9.10 7.21
CA LEU A 226 4.82 -8.98 8.02
C LEU A 226 5.72 -7.81 7.56
N ILE A 227 5.92 -7.63 6.26
CA ILE A 227 6.74 -6.53 5.71
C ILE A 227 6.08 -5.17 6.00
N THR A 228 4.78 -5.02 5.79
CA THR A 228 4.03 -3.79 6.10
C THR A 228 4.11 -3.48 7.59
N ILE A 229 3.77 -4.41 8.47
CA ILE A 229 3.86 -4.23 9.94
C ILE A 229 5.29 -3.81 10.36
N PHE A 230 6.32 -4.47 9.82
CA PHE A 230 7.72 -4.16 10.13
C PHE A 230 8.14 -2.74 9.69
N PHE A 231 7.82 -2.35 8.45
CA PHE A 231 8.16 -1.01 7.96
C PHE A 231 7.33 0.09 8.62
N ASP A 232 6.06 -0.15 8.92
CA ASP A 232 5.23 0.81 9.64
C ASP A 232 5.70 1.00 11.08
N LEU A 233 6.16 -0.05 11.78
CA LEU A 233 6.83 0.09 13.07
C LEU A 233 8.12 0.94 12.95
N ILE A 234 8.91 0.76 11.88
CA ILE A 234 10.06 1.65 11.61
C ILE A 234 9.60 3.10 11.39
N PHE A 235 8.54 3.34 10.61
CA PHE A 235 8.02 4.68 10.36
C PHE A 235 7.44 5.35 11.61
N LEU A 236 6.75 4.60 12.47
CA LEU A 236 6.22 5.07 13.74
C LEU A 236 7.35 5.40 14.72
N CYS A 237 8.37 4.54 14.84
CA CYS A 237 9.59 4.84 15.61
C CYS A 237 10.33 6.07 15.06
N GLN A 238 10.44 6.20 13.74
CA GLN A 238 11.01 7.39 13.10
C GLN A 238 10.21 8.66 13.39
N ARG A 239 8.87 8.60 13.45
CA ARG A 239 8.03 9.77 13.74
C ARG A 239 8.00 10.15 15.22
N PHE A 240 7.87 9.18 16.11
CA PHE A 240 7.52 9.43 17.52
C PHE A 240 8.69 9.29 18.50
N LEU A 241 9.77 8.58 18.13
CA LEU A 241 10.92 8.35 19.01
C LEU A 241 12.20 9.02 18.50
N LEU A 242 12.47 8.97 17.18
CA LEU A 242 13.73 9.45 16.61
C LEU A 242 13.65 10.87 16.05
N TYR A 243 12.61 11.16 15.26
CA TYR A 243 12.40 12.45 14.59
C TYR A 243 11.00 13.01 14.93
N PRO A 244 10.70 13.25 16.23
CA PRO A 244 9.50 13.96 16.62
C PRO A 244 9.47 15.32 15.92
N ALA A 245 8.33 15.65 15.30
CA ALA A 245 8.13 17.01 14.80
C ALA A 245 8.25 17.97 15.99
N ASN A 246 9.23 18.88 15.94
CA ASN A 246 9.52 19.79 17.03
C ASN A 246 8.26 20.58 17.40
N GLY A 247 7.67 20.24 18.54
CA GLY A 247 6.46 20.82 19.11
C GLY A 247 6.69 22.24 19.63
N GLY A 248 7.22 23.12 18.78
CA GLY A 248 7.13 24.55 18.98
C GLY A 248 5.66 24.92 19.00
N LEU A 249 5.10 25.04 20.21
CA LEU A 249 3.84 25.73 20.47
C LEU A 249 4.02 27.20 20.08
N ILE A 250 3.92 27.48 18.79
CA ILE A 250 3.68 28.82 18.27
C ILE A 250 2.24 29.16 18.64
N PHE A 251 2.05 29.51 19.92
CA PHE A 251 0.95 30.38 20.29
C PHE A 251 1.03 31.60 19.37
N PRO A 252 -0.05 31.95 18.65
CA PRO A 252 -0.07 33.24 17.98
C PRO A 252 0.10 34.32 19.06
N LYS A 253 1.18 35.11 18.98
CA LYS A 253 1.32 36.28 19.85
C LYS A 253 0.08 37.14 19.67
N SER A 254 -0.67 37.35 20.75
CA SER A 254 -1.89 38.15 20.74
C SER A 254 -1.58 39.57 20.26
N SER A 255 -1.95 39.88 19.03
CA SER A 255 -1.71 41.16 18.38
C SER A 255 -2.81 42.17 18.72
N LYS A 256 -2.80 42.69 19.96
CA LYS A 256 -3.65 43.74 20.56
C LYS A 256 -2.92 44.27 21.80
N GLU A 257 -3.00 45.52 22.24
CA GLU A 257 -3.56 46.82 21.78
C GLU A 257 -2.85 47.90 22.65
N ASN A 258 -2.75 49.20 22.35
CA ASN A 258 -3.32 50.09 21.32
C ASN A 258 -2.26 50.35 20.20
N ILE A 259 -2.25 51.31 19.26
CA ILE A 259 -2.94 52.60 18.95
C ILE A 259 -2.54 53.84 19.80
N GLU A 260 -1.67 54.70 19.24
CA GLU A 260 -1.61 56.14 19.53
C GLU A 260 -1.07 56.89 18.27
N ASP A 261 -1.64 58.05 17.93
CA ASP A 261 -1.54 58.73 16.62
C ASP A 261 -1.97 60.21 16.77
N PRO A 262 -1.73 61.14 15.81
CA PRO A 262 -0.53 61.42 15.01
C PRO A 262 0.06 62.82 15.32
N LYS A 263 1.37 63.04 15.12
CA LYS A 263 1.96 64.40 15.03
C LYS A 263 3.05 64.58 13.98
N SER A 264 2.67 65.21 12.86
CA SER A 264 3.31 66.41 12.30
C SER A 264 4.86 66.50 12.33
N SER A 265 5.53 66.20 11.22
CA SER A 265 5.95 67.21 10.22
C SER A 265 7.23 66.83 9.47
N LYS A 266 7.27 67.13 8.15
CA LYS A 266 8.47 67.42 7.34
C LYS A 266 9.51 66.28 7.20
N GLU A 267 10.39 66.25 6.19
CA GLU A 267 10.45 67.00 4.93
C GLU A 267 10.96 66.05 3.81
N SER A 268 10.88 66.48 2.55
CA SER A 268 11.39 65.75 1.39
C SER A 268 12.92 65.70 1.31
N ILE A 269 13.48 64.62 0.74
CA ILE A 269 14.64 64.64 -0.16
C ILE A 269 14.66 63.37 -1.04
N GLU A 270 15.18 63.48 -2.26
CA GLU A 270 15.18 62.46 -3.31
C GLU A 270 16.32 61.42 -3.17
N PRO A 271 16.24 60.26 -3.87
CA PRO A 271 17.29 59.26 -3.86
C PRO A 271 18.50 59.66 -4.71
N LEU A 272 19.67 59.13 -4.34
CA LEU A 272 20.87 59.13 -5.19
C LEU A 272 21.35 57.70 -5.40
N ILE A 273 21.84 57.44 -6.62
CA ILE A 273 22.33 56.14 -7.10
C ILE A 273 23.86 56.19 -7.12
N GLU A 274 24.50 55.20 -6.49
CA GLU A 274 25.67 54.46 -7.00
C GLU A 274 25.85 53.14 -6.23
#